data_AF-A0A1Y1N2U4-F1
#
_entry.id   AF-A0A1Y1N2U4-F1
#
_cell.length_a   1.000
_cell.length_b   1.000
_cell.length_c   1.000
_cell.angle_alpha   90.00
_cell.angle_beta   90.00
_cell.angle_gamma   90.00
#
_symmetry.space_group_name_H-M   'P 1'
#
loop_
_entity.id
_entity.type
_entity.pdbx_description
1 polymer ?
#
loop_
_entity_poly.entity_id
_entity_poly.type
_entity_poly.pdbx_seq_one_letter_code
_entity_poly.pdbx_strand_id
1 'polypeptide(L)'
;DGSSTGDSTEREDSGEADRRRLNLVAQARDSRGRSWRRWVFWHSLIAIGFAILVLVAWKLSRNRRSGPPKQHLVSNGTALFAPTTIILSLDGFRADFLQRGFTPRLNALVKEGISPQYMMPSFPSLTFPNHFT
;
A
#
# COMPACT_ATOMS: atom_id res chain seq x y z
N ASP A 1 4.32 99.62 -24.24
CA ASP A 1 2.98 99.51 -23.61
C ASP A 1 2.24 98.32 -24.23
N GLY A 2 1.68 97.32 -23.57
CA GLY A 2 1.54 96.95 -22.17
C GLY A 2 0.73 95.62 -22.13
N SER A 3 1.10 94.75 -21.18
CA SER A 3 0.41 93.55 -20.62
C SER A 3 -1.09 93.32 -20.89
N SER A 4 -1.53 92.06 -21.07
CA SER A 4 -2.40 91.35 -20.07
C SER A 4 -2.73 89.89 -20.46
N THR A 5 -2.20 88.97 -19.64
CA THR A 5 -2.78 87.74 -19.04
C THR A 5 -3.89 86.94 -19.72
N GLY A 6 -3.62 85.64 -19.95
CA GLY A 6 -4.60 84.57 -20.07
C GLY A 6 -4.19 83.38 -19.19
N ASP A 7 -4.95 83.19 -18.11
CA ASP A 7 -4.80 82.22 -17.03
C ASP A 7 -4.73 80.76 -17.53
N SER A 8 -3.72 80.02 -17.07
CA SER A 8 -3.50 78.61 -17.39
C SER A 8 -3.57 77.80 -16.10
N THR A 9 -4.78 77.41 -15.70
CA THR A 9 -4.98 76.46 -14.60
C THR A 9 -4.39 75.11 -15.00
N GLU A 10 -3.21 74.80 -14.48
CA GLU A 10 -2.52 73.52 -14.65
C GLU A 10 -3.33 72.39 -14.01
N ARG A 11 -3.66 71.38 -14.80
CA ARG A 11 -4.40 70.18 -14.38
C ARG A 11 -3.48 69.22 -13.63
N GLU A 12 -3.15 69.52 -12.37
CA GLU A 12 -2.37 68.63 -11.50
C GLU A 12 -3.07 67.27 -11.21
N ASP A 13 -4.39 67.19 -11.39
CA ASP A 13 -5.19 65.97 -11.13
C ASP A 13 -4.90 64.80 -12.11
N SER A 14 -4.38 65.11 -13.30
CA SER A 14 -4.18 64.11 -14.36
C SER A 14 -3.03 63.14 -14.08
N GLY A 15 -1.97 63.59 -13.40
CA GLY A 15 -0.80 62.77 -13.11
C GLY A 15 -1.00 61.76 -11.97
N GLU A 16 -1.87 62.08 -11.00
CA GLU A 16 -2.16 61.17 -9.90
C GLU A 16 -3.07 60.02 -10.31
N ALA A 17 -4.09 60.29 -11.13
CA ALA A 17 -4.99 59.26 -11.65
C ALA A 17 -4.23 58.22 -12.49
N ASP A 18 -3.28 58.67 -13.31
CA ASP A 18 -2.50 57.79 -14.17
C ASP A 18 -1.48 56.96 -13.36
N ARG A 19 -0.84 57.56 -12.34
CA ARG A 19 0.01 56.83 -11.38
C ARG A 19 -0.77 55.77 -10.60
N ARG A 20 -1.99 56.07 -10.15
CA ARG A 20 -2.85 55.07 -9.48
C ARG A 20 -3.23 53.94 -10.43
N ARG A 21 -3.54 54.23 -11.69
CA ARG A 21 -3.81 53.21 -12.71
C ARG A 21 -2.60 52.32 -12.99
N LEU A 22 -1.41 52.89 -13.13
CA LEU A 22 -0.17 52.14 -13.33
C LEU A 22 0.13 51.22 -12.13
N ASN A 23 -0.04 51.72 -10.90
CA ASN A 23 0.15 50.92 -9.70
C ASN A 23 -0.87 49.78 -9.58
N LEU A 24 -2.14 50.00 -9.96
CA LEU A 24 -3.18 48.95 -9.98
C LEU A 24 -2.89 47.88 -11.04
N VAL A 25 -2.44 48.28 -12.23
CA VAL A 25 -2.04 47.36 -13.30
C VAL A 25 -0.80 46.55 -12.91
N ALA A 26 0.19 47.18 -12.25
CA ALA A 26 1.36 46.50 -11.72
C ALA A 26 0.97 45.47 -10.65
N GLN A 27 0.13 45.84 -9.67
CA GLN A 27 -0.37 44.92 -8.66
C GLN A 27 -1.20 43.76 -9.25
N ALA A 28 -1.99 44.01 -10.29
CA ALA A 28 -2.79 42.98 -10.96
C ALA A 28 -1.93 41.97 -11.76
N ARG A 29 -0.81 42.40 -12.36
CA ARG A 29 0.15 41.49 -13.00
C ARG A 29 0.89 40.64 -11.96
N ASP A 30 1.21 41.24 -10.83
CA ASP A 30 1.98 40.58 -9.76
C ASP A 30 1.13 39.57 -8.96
N SER A 31 -0.19 39.77 -8.87
CA SER A 31 -1.11 38.80 -8.25
C SER A 31 -1.34 37.55 -9.12
N ARG A 32 -1.45 37.71 -10.46
CA ARG A 32 -1.54 36.59 -11.42
C ARG A 32 -0.27 35.73 -11.43
N GLY A 33 0.91 36.34 -11.35
CA GLY A 33 2.19 35.62 -11.29
C GLY A 33 2.40 34.85 -9.98
N ARG A 34 1.97 35.40 -8.85
CA ARG A 34 2.09 34.74 -7.53
C ARG A 34 1.20 33.50 -7.40
N SER A 35 -0.01 33.52 -7.97
CA SER A 35 -0.91 32.37 -7.93
C SER A 35 -0.38 31.17 -8.74
N TRP A 36 0.16 31.43 -9.94
CA TRP A 36 0.76 30.38 -10.77
C TRP A 36 2.00 29.77 -10.12
N ARG A 37 2.88 30.61 -9.54
CA ARG A 37 4.08 30.13 -8.81
C ARG A 37 3.72 29.28 -7.60
N ARG A 38 2.67 29.63 -6.85
CA ARG A 38 2.16 28.82 -5.74
C ARG A 38 1.62 27.48 -6.21
N TRP A 39 0.89 27.45 -7.33
CA TRP A 39 0.36 26.21 -7.91
C TRP A 39 1.46 25.26 -8.38
N VAL A 40 2.47 25.79 -9.09
CA VAL A 40 3.67 25.04 -9.50
C VAL A 40 4.43 24.51 -8.28
N PHE A 41 4.57 25.31 -7.22
CA PHE A 41 5.22 24.88 -5.99
C PHE A 41 4.48 23.72 -5.31
N TRP A 42 3.16 23.82 -5.16
CA TRP A 42 2.34 22.75 -4.56
C TRP A 42 2.38 21.47 -5.39
N HIS A 43 2.31 21.55 -6.72
CA HIS A 43 2.43 20.38 -7.57
C HIS A 43 3.82 19.77 -7.58
N SER A 44 4.87 20.58 -7.48
CA SER A 44 6.24 20.09 -7.29
C SER A 44 6.37 19.32 -5.97
N LEU A 45 5.83 19.84 -4.87
CA LEU A 45 5.84 19.18 -3.57
C LEU A 45 5.10 17.83 -3.61
N ILE A 46 3.92 17.78 -4.23
CA ILE A 46 3.12 16.55 -4.40
C ILE A 46 3.88 15.54 -5.27
N ALA A 47 4.47 15.98 -6.38
CA ALA A 47 5.24 15.09 -7.27
C ALA A 47 6.46 14.49 -6.58
N ILE A 48 7.17 15.28 -5.76
CA ILE A 48 8.30 14.80 -4.95
C ILE A 48 7.83 13.78 -3.93
N GLY A 49 6.74 14.06 -3.19
CA GLY A 49 6.17 13.12 -2.23
C GLY A 49 5.74 11.81 -2.88
N PHE A 50 5.09 11.88 -4.05
CA PHE A 50 4.71 10.69 -4.83
C PHE A 50 5.93 9.89 -5.30
N ALA A 51 6.97 10.57 -5.80
CA ALA A 51 8.21 9.91 -6.21
C ALA A 51 8.90 9.18 -5.05
N ILE A 52 8.94 9.78 -3.85
CA ILE A 52 9.49 9.16 -2.65
C ILE A 52 8.67 7.90 -2.29
N LEU A 53 7.34 8.00 -2.31
CA LEU A 53 6.45 6.87 -2.01
C LEU A 53 6.68 5.71 -2.99
N VAL A 54 6.78 6.00 -4.29
CA VAL A 54 7.07 5.01 -5.33
C VAL A 54 8.44 4.36 -5.10
N LEU A 55 9.48 5.14 -4.77
CA LEU A 55 10.81 4.62 -4.49
C LEU A 55 10.84 3.72 -3.24
N VAL A 56 10.12 4.09 -2.18
CA VAL A 56 9.99 3.27 -0.96
C VAL A 56 9.27 1.97 -1.27
N ALA A 57 8.13 2.02 -1.97
CA ALA A 57 7.37 0.84 -2.37
C ALA A 57 8.21 -0.08 -3.28
N TRP A 58 8.97 0.49 -4.21
CA TRP A 58 9.86 -0.24 -5.08
C TRP A 58 11.03 -0.87 -4.34
N LYS A 59 11.65 -0.17 -3.39
CA LYS A 59 12.70 -0.72 -2.52
C LYS A 59 12.18 -1.89 -1.69
N LEU A 60 10.99 -1.75 -1.11
CA LEU A 60 10.32 -2.81 -0.35
C LEU A 60 9.90 -4.01 -1.24
N SER A 61 9.52 -3.75 -2.48
CA SER A 61 9.14 -4.78 -3.46
C SER A 61 10.36 -5.55 -3.99
N ARG A 62 11.45 -4.85 -4.34
CA ARG A 62 12.68 -5.50 -4.83
C ARG A 62 13.38 -6.36 -3.79
N ASN A 63 13.22 -6.05 -2.50
CA ASN A 63 13.83 -6.82 -1.42
C ASN A 63 13.08 -8.12 -1.10
N ARG A 64 12.01 -8.47 -1.85
CA ARG A 64 11.28 -9.74 -1.74
C ARG A 64 11.68 -10.77 -2.80
N ARG A 65 12.89 -10.67 -3.37
CA ARG A 65 13.50 -11.84 -4.01
C ARG A 65 13.98 -12.79 -2.91
N SER A 66 13.01 -13.40 -2.22
CA SER A 66 13.26 -14.62 -1.48
C SER A 66 13.83 -15.60 -2.51
N GLY A 67 15.12 -15.92 -2.41
CA GLY A 67 15.68 -17.02 -3.18
C GLY A 67 14.83 -18.28 -2.95
N PRO A 68 14.91 -19.28 -3.85
CA PRO A 68 14.20 -20.54 -3.61
C PRO A 68 14.53 -21.01 -2.18
N PRO A 69 13.51 -21.42 -1.41
CA PRO A 69 13.72 -21.81 -0.02
C PRO A 69 14.87 -22.83 0.02
N LYS A 70 15.89 -22.56 0.82
CA LYS A 70 16.98 -23.54 1.05
C LYS A 70 16.32 -24.74 1.72
N GLN A 71 16.02 -25.78 0.93
CA GLN A 71 15.39 -26.99 1.44
C GLN A 71 16.38 -27.68 2.36
N HIS A 72 16.02 -27.84 3.62
CA HIS A 72 16.82 -28.59 4.57
C HIS A 72 16.66 -30.09 4.27
N LEU A 73 17.60 -30.66 3.52
CA LEU A 73 17.59 -32.06 3.15
C LEU A 73 17.96 -32.94 4.36
N VAL A 74 17.24 -34.04 4.53
CA VAL A 74 17.47 -35.07 5.54
C VAL A 74 17.82 -36.39 4.85
N SER A 75 18.57 -37.26 5.52
CA SER A 75 18.98 -38.58 4.99
C SER A 75 18.27 -39.71 5.74
N ASN A 76 17.81 -40.72 5.01
CA ASN A 76 17.21 -41.96 5.57
C ASN A 76 18.18 -43.15 5.42
N GLY A 77 19.44 -42.90 5.08
CA GLY A 77 20.47 -43.92 4.86
C GLY A 77 20.61 -44.37 3.41
N THR A 78 19.65 -44.09 2.52
CA THR A 78 19.76 -44.42 1.08
C THR A 78 19.72 -43.20 0.18
N ALA A 79 18.91 -42.19 0.50
CA ALA A 79 18.80 -40.97 -0.29
C ALA A 79 18.60 -39.73 0.59
N LEU A 80 19.00 -38.57 0.05
CA LEU A 80 18.63 -37.27 0.59
C LEU A 80 17.24 -36.88 0.10
N PHE A 81 16.39 -36.42 1.02
CA PHE A 81 15.03 -35.97 0.72
C PHE A 81 14.72 -34.68 1.46
N ALA A 82 13.90 -33.83 0.85
CA ALA A 82 13.35 -32.65 1.52
C ALA A 82 12.27 -33.07 2.52
N PRO A 83 11.89 -32.19 3.48
CA PRO A 83 10.81 -32.47 4.42
C PRO A 83 9.55 -32.92 3.67
N THR A 84 9.15 -34.18 3.88
CA THR A 84 8.07 -34.82 3.12
C THR A 84 6.77 -34.69 3.89
N THR A 85 5.76 -34.11 3.26
CA THR A 85 4.41 -34.01 3.84
C THR A 85 3.60 -35.24 3.44
N ILE A 86 3.11 -35.99 4.42
CA ILE A 86 2.24 -37.15 4.22
C ILE A 86 0.85 -36.78 4.72
N ILE A 87 -0.15 -36.87 3.85
CA ILE A 87 -1.55 -36.68 4.21
C ILE A 87 -2.19 -38.07 4.31
N LEU A 88 -2.70 -38.40 5.50
CA LEU A 88 -3.40 -39.65 5.78
C LEU A 88 -4.87 -39.33 6.09
N SER A 89 -5.78 -39.78 5.24
CA SER A 89 -7.22 -39.72 5.49
C SER A 89 -7.74 -41.08 5.95
N LEU A 90 -8.52 -41.09 7.02
CA LEU A 90 -9.21 -42.28 7.52
C LEU A 90 -10.72 -42.07 7.31
N ASP A 91 -11.29 -42.73 6.30
CA ASP A 91 -12.70 -42.51 5.94
C ASP A 91 -13.65 -42.92 7.08
N GLY A 92 -14.66 -42.09 7.33
CA GLY A 92 -15.61 -42.27 8.42
C GLY A 92 -15.00 -42.23 9.83
N PHE A 93 -13.76 -41.76 10.01
CA PHE A 93 -13.13 -41.68 11.32
C PHE A 93 -13.68 -40.51 12.15
N ARG A 94 -14.60 -40.82 13.07
CA ARG A 94 -15.17 -39.83 13.97
C ARG A 94 -14.20 -39.44 15.09
N ALA A 95 -14.25 -38.18 15.49
CA ALA A 95 -13.36 -37.63 16.53
C ALA A 95 -13.44 -38.38 17.87
N ASP A 96 -14.61 -38.93 18.22
CA ASP A 96 -14.79 -39.68 19.46
C ASP A 96 -14.04 -41.03 19.48
N PHE A 97 -13.61 -41.55 18.33
CA PHE A 97 -12.87 -42.82 18.26
C PHE A 97 -11.50 -42.76 18.93
N LEU A 98 -10.85 -41.59 18.96
CA LEU A 98 -9.57 -41.40 19.67
C LEU A 98 -9.72 -41.59 21.19
N GLN A 99 -10.87 -41.21 21.74
CA GLN A 99 -11.14 -41.24 23.18
C GLN A 99 -11.52 -42.64 23.68
N ARG A 100 -11.91 -43.55 22.78
CA ARG A 100 -12.33 -44.91 23.12
C ARG A 100 -11.16 -45.84 23.50
N GLY A 101 -9.92 -45.41 23.29
CA GLY A 101 -8.72 -46.18 23.69
C GLY A 101 -8.31 -47.30 22.73
N PHE A 102 -8.97 -47.47 21.59
CA PHE A 102 -8.66 -48.53 20.62
C PHE A 102 -7.48 -48.20 19.68
N THR A 103 -7.00 -46.95 19.67
CA THR A 103 -6.01 -46.47 18.71
C THR A 103 -4.72 -45.99 19.39
N PRO A 104 -3.92 -46.89 20.01
CA PRO A 104 -2.76 -46.50 20.82
C PRO A 104 -1.69 -45.76 20.02
N ARG A 105 -1.49 -46.11 18.73
CA ARG A 105 -0.52 -45.46 17.85
C ARG A 105 -0.96 -44.06 17.42
N LEU A 106 -2.23 -43.88 17.08
CA LEU A 106 -2.78 -42.54 16.78
C LEU A 106 -2.78 -41.67 18.04
N ASN A 107 -3.06 -42.25 19.21
CA ASN A 107 -3.01 -41.52 20.48
C ASN A 107 -1.59 -41.07 20.82
N ALA A 108 -0.56 -41.85 20.49
CA ALA A 108 0.84 -41.42 20.61
C ALA A 108 1.15 -40.27 19.66
N LEU A 109 0.72 -40.36 18.39
CA LEU A 109 0.90 -39.30 17.38
C LEU A 109 0.24 -37.99 17.82
N VAL A 110 -0.97 -38.07 18.39
CA VAL A 110 -1.69 -36.91 18.94
C VAL A 110 -0.98 -36.29 20.13
N LYS A 111 -0.36 -37.11 21.01
CA LYS A 111 0.39 -36.64 22.18
C LYS A 111 1.70 -35.94 21.81
N GLU A 112 2.37 -36.41 20.77
CA GLU A 112 3.65 -35.86 20.29
C GLU A 112 3.43 -34.66 19.35
N GLY A 113 2.26 -34.56 18.73
CA GLY A 113 1.92 -33.54 17.74
C GLY A 113 0.83 -32.57 18.18
N ILE A 114 0.07 -32.08 17.20
CA ILE A 114 -1.05 -31.15 17.39
C ILE A 114 -2.33 -31.89 16.98
N SER A 115 -3.34 -31.86 17.86
CA SER A 115 -4.65 -32.46 17.57
C SER A 115 -5.78 -31.53 18.01
N PRO A 116 -6.65 -31.09 17.09
CA PRO A 116 -7.89 -30.40 17.46
C PRO A 116 -8.89 -31.38 18.10
N GLN A 117 -9.94 -30.85 18.75
CA GLN A 117 -11.00 -31.68 19.35
C GLN A 117 -11.81 -32.42 18.28
N TYR A 118 -12.11 -31.78 17.15
CA TYR A 118 -12.76 -32.35 15.99
C TYR A 118 -12.50 -31.46 14.76
N MET A 119 -12.77 -32.00 13.56
CA MET A 119 -12.80 -31.26 12.31
C MET A 119 -14.22 -31.28 11.77
N MET A 120 -14.73 -30.14 11.30
CA MET A 120 -16.08 -30.04 10.76
C MET A 120 -16.04 -30.40 9.27
N PRO A 121 -16.79 -31.43 8.81
CA PRO A 121 -16.83 -31.80 7.41
C PRO A 121 -17.66 -30.80 6.60
N SER A 122 -17.34 -30.69 5.30
CA SER A 122 -18.14 -30.01 4.31
C SER A 122 -19.51 -30.69 4.14
N PHE A 123 -20.55 -29.89 3.91
CA PHE A 123 -21.88 -30.40 3.56
C PHE A 123 -22.01 -30.59 2.04
N PRO A 124 -22.55 -31.71 1.54
CA PRO A 124 -22.98 -32.88 2.30
C PRO A 124 -21.79 -33.71 2.81
N SER A 125 -21.96 -34.40 3.94
CA SER A 125 -20.93 -35.24 4.57
C SER A 125 -20.69 -36.56 3.83
N LEU A 126 -20.40 -36.47 2.54
CA LEU A 126 -20.05 -37.58 1.65
C LEU A 126 -18.52 -37.69 1.53
N THR A 127 -18.02 -38.91 1.34
CA THR A 127 -16.59 -39.22 1.23
C THR A 127 -15.92 -38.38 0.14
N PHE A 128 -16.42 -38.43 -1.10
CA PHE A 128 -15.78 -37.75 -2.24
C PHE A 128 -15.65 -36.23 -2.08
N PRO A 129 -16.72 -35.47 -1.77
CA PRO A 129 -16.61 -34.03 -1.54
C PRO A 129 -15.60 -33.69 -0.43
N ASN A 130 -15.62 -34.40 0.70
CA ASN A 130 -14.74 -34.10 1.84
C ASN A 130 -13.27 -34.45 1.59
N HIS A 131 -12.95 -35.40 0.71
CA HIS A 131 -11.56 -35.71 0.37
C HIS A 131 -10.95 -34.77 -0.68
N PHE A 132 -11.81 -34.05 -1.44
CA PHE A 132 -11.36 -33.10 -2.46
C PHE A 132 -11.23 -31.66 -1.94
N THR A 133 -11.87 -31.34 -0.81
CA THR A 133 -11.93 -29.98 -0.25
C THR A 133 -10.88 -29.78 0.84
#